data_AF-A0A9E5K7B7-F1
#
_entry.id   AF-A0A9E5K7B7-F1
#
_cell.length_a   1.000
_cell.length_b   1.000
_cell.length_c   1.000
_cell.angle_alpha   90.00
_cell.angle_beta   90.00
_cell.angle_gamma   90.00
#
_symmetry.space_group_name_H-M   'P 1'
#
loop_
_entity.id
_entity.type
_entity.pdbx_description
1 polymer ?
#
loop_
_entity_poly.entity_id
_entity_poly.type
_entity_poly.pdbx_seq_one_letter_code
_entity_poly.pdbx_strand_id
1 'polypeptide(L)'
;MQAVKDERASILAKLEAMGFSSENVTGTRHSIPRPSEVASEKRAILSNEQRAIQNQRHYLSQSKKTGRPWFHHPRGEEQYSEFVLVTPEMAGQLLEWNKNPRKKIMQTVVDRYCADMAAGEWNDNSSAIAIDYNGWMHNGQHRISAVIQLG
;
A
#
# COMPACT_ATOMS: atom_id res chain seq x y z
N MET A 1 13.58 -30.97 -5.13
CA MET A 1 13.66 -30.54 -6.55
C MET A 1 12.51 -31.09 -7.40
N GLN A 2 12.07 -32.34 -7.19
CA GLN A 2 10.95 -32.93 -7.93
C GLN A 2 9.59 -32.29 -7.57
N ALA A 3 9.29 -32.13 -6.27
CA ALA A 3 8.03 -31.54 -5.80
C ALA A 3 7.74 -30.13 -6.36
N VAL A 4 8.76 -29.29 -6.55
CA VAL A 4 8.61 -27.93 -7.12
C VAL A 4 8.27 -27.98 -8.62
N LYS A 5 8.74 -29.00 -9.34
CA LYS A 5 8.39 -29.21 -10.75
C LYS A 5 6.93 -29.68 -10.88
N ASP A 6 6.49 -30.53 -9.97
CA ASP A 6 5.13 -31.07 -9.94
C ASP A 6 4.10 -29.97 -9.60
N GLU A 7 4.45 -29.07 -8.66
CA GLU A 7 3.63 -27.91 -8.31
C GLU A 7 3.53 -26.91 -9.48
N ARG A 8 4.64 -26.64 -10.18
CA ARG A 8 4.64 -25.80 -11.38
C ARG A 8 3.74 -26.35 -12.48
N ALA A 9 3.75 -27.66 -12.70
CA ALA A 9 2.89 -28.30 -13.70
C ALA A 9 1.41 -28.16 -13.34
N SER A 10 1.06 -28.27 -12.05
CA SER A 10 -0.32 -28.07 -11.56
C SER A 10 -0.81 -26.64 -11.76
N ILE A 11 0.05 -25.64 -11.53
CA ILE A 11 -0.27 -24.23 -11.73
C ILE A 11 -0.51 -23.95 -13.22
N LEU A 12 0.36 -24.45 -14.11
CA LEU A 12 0.23 -24.25 -15.55
C LEU A 12 -1.07 -24.86 -16.10
N ALA A 13 -1.43 -26.06 -15.65
CA ALA A 13 -2.68 -26.70 -16.05
C ALA A 13 -3.92 -25.92 -15.58
N LYS A 14 -3.88 -25.32 -14.39
CA LYS A 14 -4.96 -24.46 -13.89
C LYS A 14 -5.10 -23.17 -14.72
N LEU A 15 -3.99 -22.57 -15.14
CA LEU A 15 -4.00 -21.37 -15.96
C LEU A 15 -4.57 -21.66 -17.35
N GLU A 16 -4.20 -22.78 -17.98
CA GLU A 16 -4.76 -23.20 -19.27
C GLU A 16 -6.27 -23.47 -19.18
N ALA A 17 -6.74 -24.12 -18.10
CA ALA A 17 -8.17 -24.33 -17.84
C ALA A 17 -8.95 -23.02 -17.64
N MET A 18 -8.28 -21.94 -17.22
CA MET A 18 -8.82 -20.59 -17.11
C MET A 18 -8.73 -19.79 -18.42
N GLY A 19 -8.32 -20.41 -19.53
CA GLY A 19 -8.22 -19.77 -20.84
C GLY A 19 -6.92 -18.99 -21.08
N PHE A 20 -5.91 -19.10 -20.20
CA PHE A 20 -4.58 -18.56 -20.45
C PHE A 20 -3.77 -19.55 -21.30
N SER A 21 -3.65 -19.30 -22.61
CA SER A 21 -2.82 -20.12 -23.50
C SER A 21 -1.33 -19.95 -23.22
N SER A 22 -0.60 -21.07 -23.11
CA SER A 22 0.86 -21.13 -23.00
C SER A 22 1.59 -20.70 -24.29
N GLU A 23 0.88 -20.56 -25.41
CA GLU A 23 1.42 -20.11 -26.70
C GLU A 23 1.67 -18.59 -26.78
N ASN A 24 1.21 -17.80 -25.79
CA ASN A 24 1.56 -16.38 -25.71
C ASN A 24 2.99 -16.11 -25.21
N VAL A 25 3.79 -17.15 -24.95
CA VAL A 25 5.18 -17.03 -24.46
C VAL A 25 6.22 -16.97 -25.59
N THR A 26 5.82 -17.14 -26.85
CA THR A 26 6.73 -16.99 -28.01
C THR A 26 6.29 -15.90 -29.00
N GLY A 27 5.45 -14.96 -28.55
CA GLY A 27 5.11 -13.77 -29.32
C GLY A 27 6.36 -12.92 -29.54
N THR A 28 6.63 -12.61 -30.81
CA THR A 28 7.42 -11.46 -31.29
C THR A 28 7.50 -10.40 -30.20
N ARG A 29 8.69 -9.92 -29.83
CA ARG A 29 8.87 -8.79 -28.92
C ARG A 29 7.98 -7.64 -29.40
N HIS A 30 6.72 -7.61 -28.97
CA HIS A 30 5.94 -6.41 -28.89
C HIS A 30 6.71 -5.64 -27.86
N SER A 31 7.56 -4.75 -28.36
CA SER A 31 8.20 -3.72 -27.56
C SER A 31 7.11 -3.19 -26.66
N ILE A 32 7.19 -3.54 -25.37
CA ILE A 32 6.46 -2.81 -24.34
C ILE A 32 6.84 -1.37 -24.65
N PRO A 33 5.87 -0.52 -25.03
CA PRO A 33 6.19 0.84 -25.43
C PRO A 33 7.05 1.42 -24.31
N ARG A 34 8.18 2.01 -24.67
CA ARG A 34 9.00 2.69 -23.66
C ARG A 34 8.09 3.66 -22.92
N PRO A 35 8.30 3.96 -21.63
CA PRO A 35 7.50 4.96 -20.94
C PRO A 35 7.35 6.29 -21.70
N SER A 36 8.31 6.61 -22.58
CA SER A 36 8.27 7.74 -23.52
C SER A 36 7.26 7.61 -24.68
N GLU A 37 6.88 6.40 -25.09
CA GLU A 37 5.98 6.10 -26.20
C GLU A 37 4.51 6.05 -25.77
N VAL A 38 4.22 5.79 -24.48
CA VAL A 38 2.87 5.90 -23.90
C VAL A 38 2.52 7.36 -23.53
N ALA A 39 3.49 8.29 -23.64
CA ALA A 39 3.37 9.67 -23.19
C ALA A 39 2.60 10.60 -24.17
N SER A 40 1.59 10.09 -24.88
CA SER A 40 0.70 10.92 -25.71
C SER A 40 -0.58 11.40 -25.00
N GLU A 41 -0.79 11.03 -23.73
CA GLU A 41 -1.73 11.71 -22.83
C GLU A 41 -0.96 12.32 -21.65
N LYS A 42 -0.53 13.59 -21.81
CA LYS A 42 0.16 14.36 -20.76
C LYS A 42 -0.77 14.68 -19.59
N ARG A 43 -1.06 13.70 -18.73
CA ARG A 43 -1.36 13.99 -17.32
C ARG A 43 -0.03 14.28 -16.64
N ALA A 44 0.11 15.46 -16.05
CA ALA A 44 1.27 15.77 -15.21
C ALA A 44 1.43 14.65 -14.18
N ILE A 45 2.58 13.98 -14.19
CA ILE A 45 2.90 12.95 -13.20
C ILE A 45 3.07 13.69 -11.87
N LEU A 46 2.08 13.56 -10.99
CA LEU A 46 2.14 14.15 -9.65
C LEU A 46 3.30 13.53 -8.86
N SER A 47 4.02 14.36 -8.09
CA SER A 47 4.97 13.87 -7.09
C SER A 47 4.27 13.01 -6.03
N ASN A 48 5.03 12.15 -5.33
CA ASN A 48 4.47 11.31 -4.26
C ASN A 48 3.82 12.15 -3.15
N GLU A 49 4.40 13.30 -2.82
CA GLU A 49 3.82 14.26 -1.87
C GLU A 49 2.47 14.80 -2.36
N GLN A 50 2.38 15.23 -3.62
CA GLN A 50 1.12 15.71 -4.18
C GLN A 50 0.04 14.61 -4.19
N ARG A 51 0.43 13.37 -4.51
CA ARG A 51 -0.46 12.19 -4.42
C ARG A 51 -0.90 11.95 -2.98
N ALA A 52 0.01 12.04 -2.02
CA ALA A 52 -0.26 11.86 -0.59
C ALA A 52 -1.32 12.85 -0.08
N ILE A 53 -1.17 14.13 -0.42
CA ILE A 53 -2.10 15.21 -0.06
C ILE A 53 -3.47 15.00 -0.73
N GLN A 54 -3.47 14.67 -2.03
CA GLN A 54 -4.71 14.42 -2.77
C GLN A 54 -5.49 13.23 -2.17
N ASN A 55 -4.79 12.15 -1.85
CA ASN A 55 -5.37 10.94 -1.28
C ASN A 55 -5.90 11.18 0.13
N GLN A 56 -5.15 11.91 0.98
CA GLN A 56 -5.62 12.31 2.30
C GLN A 56 -6.97 13.05 2.22
N ARG A 57 -7.07 14.05 1.32
CA ARG A 57 -8.31 14.81 1.14
C ARG A 57 -9.49 13.93 0.72
N HIS A 58 -9.24 12.98 -0.19
CA HIS A 58 -10.25 12.01 -0.58
C HIS A 58 -10.73 11.20 0.62
N TYR A 59 -9.80 10.62 1.38
CA TYR A 59 -10.08 9.77 2.53
C TYR A 59 -10.84 10.48 3.65
N LEU A 60 -10.42 11.69 4.01
CA LEU A 60 -11.14 12.52 4.97
C LEU A 60 -12.54 12.88 4.48
N SER A 61 -12.71 13.15 3.18
CA SER A 61 -14.04 13.38 2.61
C SER A 61 -14.94 12.15 2.69
N GLN A 62 -14.44 10.94 2.45
CA GLN A 62 -15.24 9.71 2.52
C GLN A 62 -15.62 9.38 3.97
N SER A 63 -14.66 9.53 4.89
CA SER A 63 -14.91 9.35 6.31
C SER A 63 -16.00 10.28 6.82
N LYS A 64 -15.93 11.57 6.45
CA LYS A 64 -16.97 12.55 6.82
C LYS A 64 -18.35 12.21 6.25
N LYS A 65 -18.42 11.67 5.02
CA LYS A 65 -19.70 11.31 4.36
C LYS A 65 -20.36 10.10 5.00
N THR A 66 -19.59 9.11 5.44
CA THR A 66 -20.11 7.81 5.89
C THR A 66 -20.09 7.64 7.41
N GLY A 67 -19.32 8.45 8.12
CA GLY A 67 -19.04 8.29 9.55
C GLY A 67 -18.09 7.12 9.87
N ARG A 68 -17.56 6.42 8.87
CA ARG A 68 -16.59 5.32 9.07
C ARG A 68 -15.15 5.87 9.11
N PRO A 69 -14.20 5.14 9.72
CA PRO A 69 -12.79 5.51 9.67
C PRO A 69 -12.28 5.55 8.22
N TRP A 70 -11.33 6.44 7.95
CA TRP A 70 -10.87 6.73 6.59
C TRP A 70 -10.35 5.50 5.82
N PHE A 71 -9.71 4.55 6.51
CA PHE A 71 -9.16 3.33 5.93
C PHE A 71 -10.21 2.27 5.57
N HIS A 72 -11.50 2.51 5.84
CA HIS A 72 -12.61 1.67 5.36
C HIS A 72 -13.12 2.04 3.95
N HIS A 73 -12.41 2.92 3.24
CA HIS A 73 -12.78 3.35 1.90
C HIS A 73 -11.74 2.94 0.86
N PRO A 74 -11.47 1.63 0.69
CA PRO A 74 -10.48 1.20 -0.26
C PRO A 74 -10.84 1.69 -1.67
N ARG A 75 -9.83 2.07 -2.44
CA ARG A 75 -10.00 2.63 -3.79
C ARG A 75 -10.20 1.59 -4.89
N GLY A 76 -10.03 0.31 -4.57
CA GLY A 76 -10.22 -0.80 -5.48
C GLY A 76 -10.58 -2.08 -4.71
N GLU A 77 -11.08 -3.07 -5.45
CA GLU A 77 -11.43 -4.39 -4.92
C GLU A 77 -10.20 -5.30 -4.80
N GLU A 78 -9.15 -5.02 -5.57
CA GLU A 78 -7.89 -5.77 -5.58
C GLU A 78 -6.84 -5.15 -4.64
N GLN A 79 -5.76 -5.88 -4.37
CA GLN A 79 -4.64 -5.37 -3.57
C GLN A 79 -3.94 -4.19 -4.29
N TYR A 80 -3.83 -3.05 -3.61
CA TYR A 80 -3.18 -1.85 -4.15
C TYR A 80 -2.31 -1.14 -3.09
N SER A 81 -1.52 -0.16 -3.54
CA SER A 81 -0.77 0.72 -2.65
C SER A 81 -0.83 2.16 -3.15
N GLU A 82 -0.80 3.11 -2.22
CA GLU A 82 -0.77 4.53 -2.53
C GLU A 82 -0.07 5.33 -1.44
N PHE A 83 0.35 6.54 -1.79
CA PHE A 83 0.85 7.51 -0.82
C PHE A 83 -0.33 8.22 -0.18
N VAL A 84 -0.31 8.36 1.15
CA VAL A 84 -1.33 9.10 1.91
C VAL A 84 -0.60 9.91 2.97
N LEU A 85 -0.91 11.20 3.07
CA LEU A 85 -0.45 12.01 4.19
C LEU A 85 -1.31 11.68 5.40
N VAL A 86 -0.71 11.10 6.45
CA VAL A 86 -1.44 10.67 7.65
C VAL A 86 -1.24 11.69 8.76
N THR A 87 -2.34 12.21 9.32
CA THR A 87 -2.31 13.10 10.49
C THR A 87 -2.31 12.30 11.80
N PRO A 88 -2.00 12.93 12.95
CA PRO A 88 -2.10 12.30 14.26
C PRO A 88 -3.49 11.71 14.54
N GLU A 89 -4.56 12.39 14.15
CA GLU A 89 -5.94 11.93 14.33
C GLU A 89 -6.23 10.70 13.47
N MET A 90 -5.79 10.72 12.20
CA MET A 90 -5.91 9.57 11.29
C MET A 90 -5.15 8.35 11.81
N ALA A 91 -3.97 8.57 12.37
CA ALA A 91 -3.13 7.56 13.00
C ALA A 91 -3.80 6.98 14.26
N GLY A 92 -4.40 7.83 15.10
CA GLY A 92 -5.17 7.43 16.27
C GLY A 92 -6.33 6.50 15.92
N GLN A 93 -7.10 6.83 14.88
CA GLN A 93 -8.20 5.98 14.40
C GLN A 93 -7.72 4.57 14.00
N LEU A 94 -6.55 4.46 13.36
CA LEU A 94 -5.97 3.16 12.99
C LEU A 94 -5.57 2.33 14.22
N LEU A 95 -4.90 2.95 15.20
CA LEU A 95 -4.49 2.23 16.41
C LEU A 95 -5.67 1.79 17.27
N GLU A 96 -6.68 2.65 17.42
CA GLU A 96 -7.88 2.34 18.18
C GLU A 96 -8.65 1.16 17.58
N TRP A 97 -8.73 1.10 16.25
CA TRP A 97 -9.35 -0.03 15.55
C TRP A 97 -8.56 -1.33 15.72
N ASN A 98 -7.23 -1.24 15.74
CA ASN A 98 -6.34 -2.38 15.81
C ASN A 98 -6.20 -2.97 17.23
N LYS A 99 -7.32 -3.39 17.82
CA LYS A 99 -7.48 -3.88 19.21
C LYS A 99 -6.59 -5.06 19.60
N ASN A 100 -6.06 -5.84 18.65
CA ASN A 100 -5.15 -6.94 18.93
C ASN A 100 -3.94 -6.90 17.98
N PRO A 101 -2.96 -6.02 18.25
CA PRO A 101 -1.80 -5.89 17.38
C PRO A 101 -0.95 -7.16 17.42
N ARG A 102 -0.46 -7.61 16.26
CA ARG A 102 0.39 -8.82 16.16
C ARG A 102 1.65 -8.77 17.03
N LYS A 103 2.17 -7.56 17.27
CA LYS A 103 3.36 -7.34 18.11
C LYS A 103 3.07 -6.22 19.10
N LYS A 104 3.69 -6.27 20.28
CA LYS A 104 3.68 -5.12 21.19
C LYS A 104 4.44 -3.94 20.58
N ILE A 105 3.94 -2.73 20.80
CA ILE A 105 4.67 -1.51 20.47
C ILE A 105 5.88 -1.42 21.40
N MET A 106 7.03 -1.09 20.83
CA MET A 106 8.29 -0.92 21.55
C MET A 106 8.66 0.56 21.47
N GLN A 107 8.69 1.24 22.62
CA GLN A 107 8.89 2.69 22.65
C GLN A 107 10.21 3.10 21.99
N THR A 108 11.29 2.34 22.21
CA THR A 108 12.60 2.58 21.57
C THR A 108 12.55 2.58 20.04
N VAL A 109 11.66 1.78 19.44
CA VAL A 109 11.47 1.75 17.98
C VAL A 109 10.63 2.94 17.52
N VAL A 110 9.64 3.35 18.31
CA VAL A 110 8.84 4.55 18.05
C VAL A 110 9.72 5.79 18.10
N ASP A 111 10.53 5.94 19.16
CA ASP A 111 11.42 7.09 19.35
C ASP A 111 12.44 7.24 18.22
N ARG A 112 12.95 6.11 17.69
CA ARG A 112 13.80 6.13 16.48
C ARG A 112 13.06 6.71 15.28
N TYR A 113 11.83 6.24 15.03
CA TYR A 113 11.04 6.79 13.92
C TYR A 113 10.68 8.26 14.14
N CYS A 114 10.42 8.68 15.37
CA CYS A 114 10.22 10.10 15.70
C CYS A 114 11.46 10.92 15.34
N ALA A 115 12.66 10.44 15.69
CA ALA A 115 13.91 11.11 15.36
C ALA A 115 14.11 11.21 13.83
N ASP A 116 13.94 10.10 13.10
CA ASP A 116 14.07 10.07 11.64
C ASP A 116 13.08 11.03 10.95
N MET A 117 11.82 11.06 11.41
CA MET A 117 10.78 11.95 10.89
C MET A 117 11.05 13.42 11.21
N ALA A 118 11.48 13.74 12.43
CA ALA A 118 11.79 15.10 12.85
C ALA A 118 13.03 15.67 12.13
N ALA A 119 14.01 14.81 11.82
CA ALA A 119 15.20 15.18 11.06
C ALA A 119 14.95 15.32 9.54
N GLY A 120 13.74 14.98 9.05
CA GLY A 120 13.44 14.94 7.62
C GLY A 120 14.13 13.80 6.88
N GLU A 121 14.66 12.82 7.61
CA GLU A 121 15.30 11.62 7.06
C GLU A 121 14.28 10.52 6.71
N TRP A 122 13.02 10.74 7.08
CA TRP A 122 11.89 9.91 6.69
C TRP A 122 11.61 10.00 5.19
N ASN A 123 12.25 9.11 4.44
CA ASN A 123 12.03 8.97 3.00
C ASN A 123 10.91 7.98 2.66
N ASP A 124 10.44 8.02 1.42
CA ASP A 124 9.52 7.05 0.81
C ASP A 124 10.09 5.62 0.92
N ASN A 125 9.88 4.98 2.07
CA ASN A 125 10.43 3.66 2.34
C ASN A 125 9.60 2.58 1.62
N SER A 126 10.25 1.46 1.29
CA SER A 126 9.61 0.30 0.64
C SER A 126 8.60 -0.43 1.54
N SER A 127 8.46 -0.03 2.81
CA SER A 127 7.65 -0.73 3.79
C SER A 127 6.33 0.02 4.02
N ALA A 128 5.32 -0.23 3.21
CA ALA A 128 4.00 0.36 3.40
C ALA A 128 3.36 0.02 4.78
N ILE A 129 2.37 0.82 5.17
CA ILE A 129 1.41 0.44 6.23
C ILE A 129 0.42 -0.53 5.58
N ALA A 130 0.37 -1.76 6.08
CA ALA A 130 -0.46 -2.80 5.50
C ALA A 130 -1.75 -2.95 6.31
N ILE A 131 -2.88 -2.76 5.65
CA ILE A 131 -4.22 -2.86 6.22
C ILE A 131 -5.00 -3.89 5.40
N ASP A 132 -5.71 -4.80 6.06
CA ASP A 132 -6.58 -5.76 5.35
C ASP A 132 -7.99 -5.21 5.09
N TYR A 133 -8.81 -6.02 4.43
CA TYR A 133 -10.19 -5.69 4.08
C TYR A 133 -11.12 -5.46 5.29
N ASN A 134 -10.73 -5.90 6.49
CA ASN A 134 -11.48 -5.65 7.74
C ASN A 134 -10.95 -4.40 8.49
N GLY A 135 -9.94 -3.72 7.95
CA GLY A 135 -9.28 -2.58 8.59
C GLY A 135 -8.20 -2.95 9.60
N TRP A 136 -7.81 -4.23 9.71
CA TRP A 136 -6.75 -4.63 10.64
C TRP A 136 -5.38 -4.26 10.10
N MET A 137 -4.57 -3.65 10.95
CA MET A 137 -3.21 -3.26 10.59
C MET A 137 -2.25 -4.42 10.85
N HIS A 138 -1.60 -4.87 9.78
CA HIS A 138 -0.64 -5.97 9.78
C HIS A 138 0.82 -5.51 9.87
N ASN A 139 1.09 -4.26 9.46
CA ASN A 139 2.39 -3.63 9.51
C ASN A 139 2.22 -2.12 9.68
N GLY A 140 3.19 -1.47 10.34
CA GLY A 140 3.23 -0.02 10.46
C GLY A 140 2.90 0.55 11.84
N GLN A 141 2.58 -0.29 12.83
CA GLN A 141 2.15 0.16 14.16
C GLN A 141 3.10 1.15 14.83
N HIS A 142 4.42 0.90 14.81
CA HIS A 142 5.40 1.81 15.42
C HIS A 142 5.50 3.14 14.67
N ARG A 143 5.29 3.13 13.35
CA ARG A 143 5.36 4.32 12.50
C ARG A 143 4.13 5.20 12.65
N ILE A 144 2.95 4.57 12.70
CA ILE A 144 1.70 5.22 13.07
C ILE A 144 1.80 5.80 14.50
N SER A 145 2.41 5.07 15.43
CA SER A 145 2.64 5.57 16.80
C SER A 145 3.56 6.80 16.82
N ALA A 146 4.61 6.82 15.98
CA ALA A 146 5.52 7.95 15.86
C ALA A 146 4.82 9.20 15.32
N VAL A 147 3.92 9.04 14.34
CA VAL A 147 3.08 10.15 13.83
C VAL A 147 2.24 10.76 14.94
N ILE A 148 1.66 9.94 15.83
CA ILE A 148 0.88 10.44 16.98
C ILE A 148 1.79 11.17 17.97
N GLN A 149 2.99 10.65 18.21
CA GLN A 149 3.92 11.22 19.19
C GLN A 149 4.55 12.55 18.74
N LEU A 150 4.67 12.79 17.42
CA LEU A 150 5.21 14.03 16.85
C LEU A 150 4.16 15.12 16.60
N GLY A 151 2.87 14.75 16.58
CA GLY A 151 1.75 15.66 16.37
C GLY A 151 1.37 16.44 17.61
#